data_AF-A0A653Z4S7-F1
#
_entry.id   AF-A0A653Z4S7-F1
#
_cell.length_a   1.000
_cell.length_b   1.000
_cell.length_c   1.000
_cell.angle_alpha   90.00
_cell.angle_beta   90.00
_cell.angle_gamma   90.00
#
_symmetry.space_group_name_H-M   'P 1'
#
loop_
_entity.id
_entity.type
_entity.pdbx_description
1 polymer ?
#
loop_
_entity_poly.entity_id
_entity_poly.type
_entity_poly.pdbx_seq_one_letter_code
_entity_poly.pdbx_strand_id
1 'polypeptide(L)'
;MTAPHGSRLAFVWGSALLVAGLLAGCSAPSSGDRDSTAPSSTPTATATADVADGPADYTAFCAANRAAATAKSGTVGEDLEAVQAQVTTIRDLLPLDGVSAEVAAGAEVFATSAEETAAILAEFPADSLVSDVGLDPRFTESQAVQSAATDPDYQAFIAWTIQTCGFDTAGE
;
A
#
# COMPACT_ATOMS: atom_id res chain seq x y z
N MET A 1 -43.21 38.18 3.94
CA MET A 1 -43.46 36.74 4.22
C MET A 1 -42.12 36.11 4.60
N THR A 2 -42.20 35.18 5.54
CA THR A 2 -41.21 34.65 6.49
C THR A 2 -40.10 33.77 5.86
N ALA A 3 -38.88 33.74 6.43
CA ALA A 3 -37.82 32.72 6.20
C ALA A 3 -38.04 31.48 7.12
N PRO A 4 -37.16 30.45 7.31
CA PRO A 4 -35.87 30.04 6.67
C PRO A 4 -35.61 28.48 6.55
N HIS A 5 -34.38 28.07 6.17
CA HIS A 5 -33.61 26.81 6.48
C HIS A 5 -33.85 25.43 5.83
N GLY A 6 -32.72 24.74 5.55
CA GLY A 6 -32.52 23.26 5.57
C GLY A 6 -32.08 22.66 4.21
N SER A 7 -31.06 21.80 4.05
CA SER A 7 -30.17 21.10 4.97
C SER A 7 -28.89 20.68 4.24
N ARG A 8 -27.75 20.77 4.91
CA ARG A 8 -26.47 20.13 4.54
C ARG A 8 -26.62 18.62 4.72
N LEU A 9 -26.14 17.82 3.76
CA LEU A 9 -25.79 16.41 3.99
C LEU A 9 -24.36 16.21 3.50
N ALA A 10 -23.43 16.43 4.42
CA ALA A 10 -22.09 15.87 4.36
C ALA A 10 -22.23 14.36 4.64
N PHE A 11 -21.95 13.52 3.65
CA PHE A 11 -21.82 12.09 3.88
C PHE A 11 -20.37 11.82 4.30
N VAL A 12 -20.18 11.81 5.62
CA VAL A 12 -18.96 11.38 6.31
C VAL A 12 -18.78 9.89 6.03
N TRP A 13 -17.73 9.51 5.28
CA TRP A 13 -17.32 8.12 5.21
C TRP A 13 -16.54 7.76 6.48
N GLY A 14 -17.08 6.76 7.16
CA GLY A 14 -16.93 6.55 8.59
C GLY A 14 -15.58 6.04 9.05
N SER A 15 -15.16 6.55 10.20
CA SER A 15 -14.28 5.87 11.14
C SER A 15 -15.09 4.88 11.99
N ALA A 16 -14.71 3.61 11.98
CA ALA A 16 -15.03 2.62 13.04
C ALA A 16 -14.10 1.40 12.84
N LEU A 17 -12.98 1.28 13.55
CA LEU A 17 -12.84 0.62 14.87
C LEU A 17 -13.57 -0.74 14.98
N LEU A 18 -12.82 -1.84 14.82
CA LEU A 18 -13.09 -3.16 15.41
C LEU A 18 -11.74 -3.72 15.90
N VAL A 19 -11.38 -3.49 17.17
CA VAL A 19 -11.62 -4.32 18.37
C VAL A 19 -10.65 -5.50 18.50
N ALA A 20 -9.91 -5.44 19.61
CA ALA A 20 -8.93 -6.40 20.10
C ALA A 20 -9.51 -7.75 20.55
N GLY A 21 -8.66 -8.77 20.48
CA GLY A 21 -8.77 -10.12 21.08
C GLY A 21 -7.80 -11.05 20.34
N LEU A 22 -6.82 -11.72 20.94
CA LEU A 22 -6.89 -12.55 22.13
C LEU A 22 -5.56 -12.62 22.90
N LEU A 23 -5.69 -12.67 24.22
CA LEU A 23 -4.71 -13.18 25.16
C LEU A 23 -4.61 -14.71 25.10
N ALA A 24 -3.41 -15.18 25.44
CA ALA A 24 -3.09 -16.46 26.09
C ALA A 24 -3.10 -17.74 25.22
N GLY A 25 -1.88 -18.26 25.03
CA GLY A 25 -1.61 -19.62 24.55
C GLY A 25 -0.18 -20.05 24.91
N CYS A 26 0.06 -20.32 26.20
CA CYS A 26 1.24 -21.05 26.67
C CYS A 26 1.28 -22.45 26.05
N SER A 27 2.44 -22.87 25.53
CA SER A 27 2.93 -24.26 25.60
C SER A 27 4.39 -24.34 25.15
N ALA A 28 5.32 -24.48 26.10
CA ALA A 28 6.57 -25.24 25.92
C ALA A 28 6.28 -26.69 26.33
N PRO A 29 6.95 -27.72 25.75
CA PRO A 29 8.24 -28.09 26.33
C PRO A 29 9.28 -28.81 25.43
N SER A 30 10.50 -28.81 25.98
CA SER A 30 11.51 -29.86 26.07
C SER A 30 12.58 -30.06 24.98
N SER A 31 13.80 -30.00 25.52
CA SER A 31 15.11 -30.34 25.00
C SER A 31 15.23 -31.77 24.46
N GLY A 32 16.05 -31.91 23.42
CA GLY A 32 16.61 -33.19 22.96
C GLY A 32 18.04 -32.96 22.47
N ASP A 33 19.00 -33.32 23.32
CA ASP A 33 20.43 -33.45 23.05
C ASP A 33 20.70 -34.46 21.92
N ARG A 34 21.46 -34.08 20.89
CA ARG A 34 22.34 -34.98 20.12
C ARG A 34 23.56 -34.23 19.57
N ASP A 35 24.70 -34.54 20.17
CA ASP A 35 26.05 -34.26 19.70
C ASP A 35 26.36 -35.05 18.40
N SER A 36 26.97 -34.41 17.39
CA SER A 36 27.82 -35.05 16.37
C SER A 36 28.47 -34.02 15.43
N THR A 37 29.74 -33.74 15.71
CA THR A 37 30.90 -33.56 14.81
C THR A 37 30.80 -32.67 13.54
N ALA A 38 31.67 -31.65 13.51
CA ALA A 38 31.94 -30.69 12.44
C ALA A 38 32.38 -31.32 11.08
N PRO A 39 32.32 -30.54 10.00
CA PRO A 39 33.56 -29.88 9.58
C PRO A 39 33.43 -28.36 9.44
N SER A 40 34.52 -27.68 9.80
CA SER A 40 34.76 -26.26 9.60
C SER A 40 34.85 -25.96 8.11
N SER A 41 34.01 -25.07 7.61
CA SER A 41 34.20 -24.39 6.33
C SER A 41 34.02 -22.90 6.61
N THR A 42 35.13 -22.18 6.66
CA THR A 42 35.15 -20.72 6.73
C THR A 42 34.49 -20.16 5.47
N PRO A 43 33.32 -19.49 5.54
CA PRO A 43 32.88 -18.69 4.41
C PRO A 43 33.80 -17.48 4.33
N THR A 44 34.47 -17.34 3.18
CA THR A 44 35.10 -16.10 2.73
C THR A 44 34.11 -14.96 2.95
N ALA A 45 34.50 -13.96 3.74
CA ALA A 45 33.75 -12.73 3.90
C ALA A 45 33.63 -12.06 2.53
N THR A 46 32.48 -12.23 1.87
CA THR A 46 32.07 -11.36 0.77
C THR A 46 31.95 -9.97 1.37
N ALA A 47 32.67 -9.01 0.79
CA ALA A 47 32.60 -7.62 1.17
C ALA A 47 31.14 -7.18 1.23
N THR A 48 30.66 -6.90 2.44
CA THR A 48 29.40 -6.19 2.68
C THR A 48 29.52 -4.90 1.88
N ALA A 49 28.74 -4.80 0.79
CA ALA A 49 28.48 -3.50 0.19
C ALA A 49 27.97 -2.63 1.32
N ASP A 50 28.56 -1.45 1.46
CA ASP A 50 28.15 -0.39 2.37
C ASP A 50 26.64 -0.17 2.12
N VAL A 51 25.80 -0.84 2.91
CA VAL A 51 24.39 -0.51 3.00
C VAL A 51 24.43 0.88 3.60
N ALA A 52 24.06 1.87 2.81
CA ALA A 52 23.90 3.22 3.30
C ALA A 52 22.90 3.12 4.47
N ASP A 53 23.42 3.16 5.70
CA ASP A 53 22.70 3.03 6.96
C ASP A 53 21.96 4.35 7.25
N GLY A 54 21.10 4.72 6.31
CA GLY A 54 20.19 5.85 6.39
C GLY A 54 18.76 5.33 6.36
N PRO A 55 17.82 5.97 7.06
CA PRO A 55 16.41 5.63 6.91
C PRO A 55 16.03 5.77 5.43
N ALA A 56 15.28 4.79 4.90
CA ALA A 56 14.79 4.83 3.53
C ALA A 56 14.02 6.13 3.27
N ASP A 57 14.33 6.81 2.16
CA ASP A 57 13.67 8.05 1.77
C ASP A 57 12.39 7.74 0.98
N TYR A 58 11.25 7.88 1.65
CA TYR A 58 9.92 7.64 1.07
C TYR A 58 9.32 8.89 0.40
N THR A 59 10.03 10.01 0.29
CA THR A 59 9.47 11.30 -0.15
C THR A 59 8.83 11.21 -1.54
N ALA A 60 9.51 10.56 -2.50
CA ALA A 60 9.00 10.41 -3.86
C ALA A 60 7.75 9.52 -3.91
N PHE A 61 7.77 8.39 -3.20
CA PHE A 61 6.62 7.50 -3.08
C PHE A 61 5.42 8.18 -2.42
N CYS A 62 5.64 8.95 -1.36
CA CYS A 62 4.58 9.70 -0.69
C CYS A 62 4.01 10.84 -1.55
N ALA A 63 4.83 11.48 -2.38
CA ALA A 63 4.35 12.45 -3.37
C ALA A 63 3.50 11.76 -4.46
N ALA A 64 3.96 10.62 -4.98
CA ALA A 64 3.22 9.84 -5.98
C ALA A 64 1.87 9.32 -5.43
N ASN A 65 1.82 8.90 -4.16
CA ASN A 65 0.56 8.52 -3.52
C ASN A 65 -0.46 9.65 -3.43
N ARG A 66 -0.02 10.86 -3.06
CA ARG A 66 -0.90 12.04 -3.04
C ARG A 66 -1.34 12.46 -4.45
N ALA A 67 -0.44 12.39 -5.42
CA ALA A 67 -0.76 12.69 -6.81
C ALA A 67 -1.83 11.73 -7.36
N ALA A 68 -1.66 10.42 -7.15
CA ALA A 68 -2.64 9.42 -7.58
C ALA A 68 -3.99 9.58 -6.87
N ALA A 69 -4.00 9.88 -5.57
CA ALA A 69 -5.25 10.17 -4.84
C ALA A 69 -5.97 11.41 -5.41
N THR A 70 -5.21 12.45 -5.81
CA THR A 70 -5.77 13.66 -6.42
C THR A 70 -6.32 13.39 -7.82
N ALA A 71 -5.59 12.59 -8.61
CA ALA A 71 -5.93 12.29 -10.00
C ALA A 71 -7.26 11.53 -10.15
N LYS A 72 -7.73 10.82 -9.11
CA LYS A 72 -9.07 10.20 -9.09
C LYS A 72 -10.23 11.16 -9.31
N SER A 73 -10.02 12.47 -9.10
CA SER A 73 -11.03 13.51 -9.37
C SER A 73 -11.00 14.07 -10.79
N GLY A 74 -10.03 13.63 -11.62
CA GLY A 74 -9.79 14.13 -12.96
C GLY A 74 -10.10 13.10 -14.05
N THR A 75 -9.24 13.10 -15.06
CA THR A 75 -9.33 12.28 -16.26
C THR A 75 -8.58 10.95 -16.10
N VAL A 76 -8.94 9.98 -16.92
CA VAL A 76 -8.22 8.69 -17.02
C VAL A 76 -6.74 8.91 -17.35
N GLY A 77 -6.41 9.87 -18.22
CA GLY A 77 -5.03 10.19 -18.57
C GLY A 77 -4.21 10.67 -17.37
N GLU A 78 -4.78 11.58 -16.56
CA GLU A 78 -4.16 12.08 -15.33
C GLU A 78 -3.97 10.97 -14.29
N ASP A 79 -4.98 10.10 -14.14
CA ASP A 79 -4.92 8.97 -13.21
C ASP A 79 -3.89 7.92 -13.66
N LEU A 80 -3.81 7.62 -14.95
CA LEU A 80 -2.83 6.70 -15.51
C LEU A 80 -1.40 7.18 -15.27
N GLU A 81 -1.12 8.45 -15.54
CA GLU A 81 0.21 9.04 -15.30
C GLU A 81 0.58 8.97 -13.81
N ALA A 82 -0.36 9.32 -12.93
CA ALA A 82 -0.12 9.29 -11.49
C ALA A 82 0.08 7.87 -10.95
N VAL A 83 -0.68 6.88 -11.42
CA VAL A 83 -0.51 5.47 -11.06
C VAL A 83 0.82 4.93 -11.58
N GLN A 84 1.25 5.29 -12.79
CA GLN A 84 2.56 4.89 -13.32
C GLN A 84 3.73 5.47 -12.50
N ALA A 85 3.61 6.71 -12.04
CA ALA A 85 4.58 7.28 -11.09
C ALA A 85 4.58 6.53 -9.75
N GLN A 86 3.41 6.11 -9.28
CA GLN A 86 3.26 5.31 -8.07
C GLN A 86 3.96 3.95 -8.20
N VAL A 87 3.75 3.25 -9.32
CA VAL A 87 4.43 1.99 -9.68
C VAL A 87 5.94 2.17 -9.71
N THR A 88 6.42 3.20 -10.40
CA THR A 88 7.87 3.46 -10.53
C THR A 88 8.50 3.65 -9.16
N THR A 89 7.92 4.53 -8.34
CA THR A 89 8.47 4.86 -7.02
C THR A 89 8.42 3.69 -6.03
N ILE A 90 7.37 2.85 -6.04
CA ILE A 90 7.36 1.67 -5.16
C ILE A 90 8.34 0.59 -5.63
N ARG A 91 8.48 0.39 -6.94
CA ARG A 91 9.44 -0.57 -7.49
C ARG A 91 10.88 -0.18 -7.21
N ASP A 92 11.20 1.10 -7.19
CA ASP A 92 12.52 1.61 -6.81
C ASP A 92 12.82 1.41 -5.31
N LEU A 93 11.79 1.31 -4.48
CA LEU A 93 11.91 1.09 -3.03
C LEU A 93 11.93 -0.38 -2.63
N LEU A 94 11.49 -1.29 -3.49
CA LEU A 94 11.39 -2.71 -3.17
C LEU A 94 12.76 -3.42 -3.27
N PRO A 95 13.08 -4.34 -2.33
CA PRO A 95 12.29 -4.70 -1.15
C PRO A 95 12.37 -3.62 -0.06
N LEU A 96 11.29 -3.44 0.71
CA LEU A 96 11.28 -2.48 1.82
C LEU A 96 12.11 -3.00 3.01
N ASP A 97 13.13 -2.24 3.38
CA ASP A 97 13.97 -2.51 4.56
C ASP A 97 13.44 -1.80 5.82
N GLY A 98 13.62 -2.44 6.98
CA GLY A 98 13.28 -1.85 8.28
C GLY A 98 11.78 -1.79 8.61
N VAL A 99 10.94 -2.45 7.82
CA VAL A 99 9.48 -2.61 8.05
C VAL A 99 9.15 -4.04 8.52
N SER A 100 7.89 -4.29 8.91
CA SER A 100 7.45 -5.66 9.24
C SER A 100 7.32 -6.52 7.98
N ALA A 101 7.34 -7.85 8.15
CA ALA A 101 7.22 -8.78 7.02
C ALA A 101 5.90 -8.61 6.26
N GLU A 102 4.82 -8.33 6.97
CA GLU A 102 3.48 -8.08 6.41
C GLU A 102 3.47 -6.80 5.56
N VAL A 103 4.14 -5.73 6.02
CA VAL A 103 4.26 -4.48 5.24
C VAL A 103 5.10 -4.70 3.98
N ALA A 104 6.21 -5.43 4.08
CA ALA A 104 7.05 -5.74 2.93
C ALA A 104 6.31 -6.63 1.90
N ALA A 105 5.58 -7.64 2.35
CA ALA A 105 4.75 -8.48 1.49
C ALA A 105 3.62 -7.65 0.82
N GLY A 106 2.93 -6.83 1.61
CA GLY A 106 1.87 -5.95 1.11
C GLY A 106 2.35 -4.94 0.08
N ALA A 107 3.59 -4.45 0.19
CA ALA A 107 4.19 -3.53 -0.78
C ALA A 107 4.36 -4.17 -2.17
N GLU A 108 4.71 -5.46 -2.24
CA GLU A 108 4.76 -6.21 -3.51
C GLU A 108 3.37 -6.41 -4.12
N VAL A 109 2.37 -6.74 -3.28
CA VAL A 109 0.97 -6.84 -3.71
C VAL A 109 0.46 -5.48 -4.22
N PHE A 110 0.84 -4.40 -3.55
CA PHE A 110 0.52 -3.04 -3.98
C PHE A 110 1.14 -2.69 -5.33
N ALA A 111 2.44 -2.94 -5.51
CA ALA A 111 3.12 -2.66 -6.78
C ALA A 111 2.45 -3.40 -7.94
N THR A 112 2.12 -4.67 -7.75
CA THR A 112 1.42 -5.49 -8.76
C THR A 112 -0.01 -5.00 -9.02
N SER A 113 -0.75 -4.63 -7.96
CA SER A 113 -2.11 -4.07 -8.07
C SER A 113 -2.13 -2.74 -8.82
N ALA A 114 -1.12 -1.89 -8.60
CA ALA A 114 -0.96 -0.62 -9.28
C ALA A 114 -0.61 -0.80 -10.77
N GLU A 115 0.22 -1.79 -11.11
CA GLU A 115 0.50 -2.17 -12.50
C GLU A 115 -0.76 -2.64 -13.23
N GLU A 116 -1.56 -3.49 -12.60
CA GLU A 116 -2.85 -3.95 -13.16
C GLU A 116 -3.82 -2.76 -13.35
N THR A 117 -3.91 -1.87 -12.36
CA THR A 117 -4.73 -0.66 -12.44
C THR A 117 -4.31 0.23 -13.63
N ALA A 118 -3.00 0.43 -13.82
CA ALA A 118 -2.48 1.18 -14.96
C ALA A 118 -2.80 0.50 -16.30
N ALA A 119 -2.71 -0.83 -16.37
CA ALA A 119 -3.08 -1.58 -17.56
C ALA A 119 -4.56 -1.40 -17.92
N ILE A 120 -5.46 -1.48 -16.93
CA ILE A 120 -6.89 -1.27 -17.12
C ILE A 120 -7.18 0.17 -17.57
N LEU A 121 -6.60 1.17 -16.91
CA LEU A 121 -6.77 2.60 -17.26
C LEU A 121 -6.36 2.88 -18.71
N ALA A 122 -5.30 2.24 -19.21
CA ALA A 122 -4.83 2.40 -20.58
C ALA A 122 -5.82 1.91 -21.65
N GLU A 123 -6.86 1.15 -21.28
CA GLU A 123 -7.92 0.69 -22.18
C GLU A 123 -9.05 1.71 -22.37
N PHE A 124 -9.05 2.82 -21.62
CA PHE A 124 -10.06 3.86 -21.72
C PHE A 124 -9.51 5.12 -22.42
N PRO A 125 -10.37 5.95 -23.03
CA PRO A 125 -9.94 7.22 -23.59
C PRO A 125 -9.35 8.12 -22.50
N ALA A 126 -8.18 8.72 -22.76
CA ALA A 126 -7.49 9.56 -21.79
C ALA A 126 -8.34 10.74 -21.29
N ASP A 127 -9.20 11.29 -22.15
CA ASP A 127 -10.08 12.43 -21.81
C ASP A 127 -11.37 12.03 -21.05
N SER A 128 -11.62 10.73 -20.85
CA SER A 128 -12.75 10.27 -20.03
C SER A 128 -12.54 10.61 -18.56
N LEU A 129 -13.62 10.89 -17.83
CA LEU A 129 -13.54 11.09 -16.39
C LEU A 129 -13.33 9.76 -15.67
N VAL A 130 -12.50 9.75 -14.63
CA VAL A 130 -12.31 8.56 -13.77
C VAL A 130 -13.64 8.12 -13.16
N SER A 131 -14.52 9.07 -12.83
CA SER A 131 -15.87 8.80 -12.29
C SER A 131 -16.76 7.99 -13.23
N ASP A 132 -16.54 8.09 -14.54
CA ASP A 132 -17.38 7.43 -15.54
C ASP A 132 -16.96 5.98 -15.77
N VAL A 133 -15.70 5.64 -15.46
CA VAL A 133 -15.09 4.34 -15.72
C VAL A 133 -14.82 3.54 -14.44
N GLY A 134 -14.83 4.18 -13.27
CA GLY A 134 -14.46 3.54 -12.00
C GLY A 134 -15.38 2.41 -11.53
N LEU A 135 -16.55 2.24 -12.17
CA LEU A 135 -17.47 1.11 -11.93
C LEU A 135 -17.48 0.09 -13.07
N ASP A 136 -16.57 0.22 -14.05
CA ASP A 136 -16.42 -0.76 -15.11
C ASP A 136 -15.97 -2.12 -14.51
N PRO A 137 -16.54 -3.25 -14.98
CA PRO A 137 -16.18 -4.58 -14.50
C PRO A 137 -14.69 -4.88 -14.52
N ARG A 138 -13.94 -4.29 -15.47
CA ARG A 138 -12.48 -4.44 -15.52
C ARG A 138 -11.81 -3.95 -14.25
N PHE A 139 -12.33 -2.92 -13.57
CA PHE A 139 -11.87 -2.52 -12.25
C PHE A 139 -12.54 -3.33 -11.15
N THR A 140 -13.87 -3.43 -11.12
CA THR A 140 -14.57 -4.01 -9.97
C THR A 140 -14.33 -5.51 -9.79
N GLU A 141 -13.91 -6.21 -10.84
CA GLU A 141 -13.56 -7.63 -10.85
C GLU A 141 -12.03 -7.87 -10.95
N SER A 142 -11.22 -6.80 -10.91
CA SER A 142 -9.75 -6.89 -10.95
C SER A 142 -9.16 -7.55 -9.72
N GLN A 143 -7.96 -8.13 -9.87
CA GLN A 143 -7.20 -8.62 -8.72
C GLN A 143 -6.77 -7.46 -7.82
N ALA A 144 -6.48 -6.28 -8.37
CA ALA A 144 -6.17 -5.08 -7.61
C ALA A 144 -7.27 -4.72 -6.59
N VAL A 145 -8.54 -4.69 -7.02
CA VAL A 145 -9.68 -4.45 -6.12
C VAL A 145 -9.87 -5.60 -5.14
N GLN A 146 -9.65 -6.85 -5.57
CA GLN A 146 -9.75 -8.01 -4.69
C GLN A 146 -8.69 -7.99 -3.57
N SER A 147 -7.43 -7.71 -3.90
CA SER A 147 -6.33 -7.55 -2.96
C SER A 147 -6.61 -6.41 -1.98
N ALA A 148 -7.03 -5.26 -2.52
CA ALA A 148 -7.41 -4.10 -1.71
C ALA A 148 -8.62 -4.34 -0.80
N ALA A 149 -9.41 -5.41 -1.01
CA ALA A 149 -10.54 -5.77 -0.15
C ALA A 149 -10.24 -6.91 0.82
N THR A 150 -9.35 -7.83 0.46
CA THR A 150 -9.24 -9.13 1.15
C THR A 150 -7.84 -9.51 1.60
N ASP A 151 -6.79 -8.91 1.05
CA ASP A 151 -5.41 -9.27 1.38
C ASP A 151 -4.96 -8.52 2.66
N PRO A 152 -4.66 -9.24 3.76
CA PRO A 152 -4.28 -8.60 5.02
C PRO A 152 -2.91 -7.93 4.97
N ASP A 153 -1.98 -8.41 4.15
CA ASP A 153 -0.66 -7.81 3.99
C ASP A 153 -0.78 -6.51 3.20
N TYR A 154 -1.61 -6.50 2.14
CA TYR A 154 -1.98 -5.27 1.45
C TYR A 154 -2.57 -4.24 2.42
N GLN A 155 -3.51 -4.63 3.29
CA GLN A 155 -4.07 -3.70 4.29
C GLN A 155 -3.00 -3.18 5.26
N ALA A 156 -2.08 -4.03 5.70
CA ALA A 156 -0.97 -3.63 6.56
C ALA A 156 -0.08 -2.58 5.85
N PHE A 157 0.21 -2.79 4.57
CA PHE A 157 0.97 -1.83 3.77
C PHE A 157 0.23 -0.50 3.56
N ILE A 158 -1.08 -0.52 3.31
CA ILE A 158 -1.88 0.72 3.20
C ILE A 158 -1.89 1.48 4.53
N ALA A 159 -2.10 0.79 5.65
CA ALA A 159 -2.06 1.41 6.98
C ALA A 159 -0.68 2.03 7.28
N TRP A 160 0.40 1.32 6.93
CA TRP A 160 1.76 1.83 7.04
C TRP A 160 2.00 3.04 6.13
N THR A 161 1.51 3.00 4.89
CA THR A 161 1.62 4.12 3.94
C THR A 161 0.91 5.35 4.48
N ILE A 162 -0.27 5.19 5.10
CA ILE A 162 -1.00 6.29 5.71
C ILE A 162 -0.21 6.92 6.85
N GLN A 163 0.38 6.11 7.73
CA GLN A 163 1.20 6.57 8.84
C GLN A 163 2.50 7.23 8.38
N THR A 164 3.12 6.71 7.33
CA THR A 164 4.44 7.15 6.85
C THR A 164 4.35 8.40 5.99
N CYS A 165 3.39 8.43 5.07
CA CYS A 165 3.25 9.53 4.11
C CYS A 165 2.41 10.69 4.61
N GLY A 166 1.72 10.52 5.76
CA GLY A 166 0.86 11.54 6.34
C GLY A 166 -0.26 11.94 5.38
N PHE A 167 -1.33 11.16 5.33
CA PHE A 167 -2.61 11.70 4.84
C PHE A 167 -3.26 12.48 5.99
N ASP A 168 -2.59 13.51 6.49
CA ASP A 168 -3.24 14.46 7.39
C ASP A 168 -4.35 15.16 6.62
N THR A 169 -5.58 14.93 7.05
CA THR A 169 -6.75 15.73 6.68
C THR A 169 -6.61 17.12 7.28
N ALA A 170 -5.88 18.01 6.61
CA ALA A 170 -5.89 19.46 6.86
C ALA A 170 -5.76 20.14 5.48
N GLY A 171 -6.70 20.95 5.00
CA GLY A 171 -7.54 21.85 5.78
C GLY A 171 -6.74 23.08 6.19
N GLU A 172 -6.10 23.76 5.23
CA GLU A 172 -5.85 25.21 5.23
C GLU A 172 -6.07 25.77 3.82
#